data_AF-A0A3A4A5C1-F1
#
_entry.id   AF-A0A3A4A5C1-F1
#
_cell.length_a   1.000
_cell.length_b   1.000
_cell.length_c   1.000
_cell.angle_alpha   90.00
_cell.angle_beta   90.00
_cell.angle_gamma   90.00
#
_symmetry.space_group_name_H-M   'P 1'
#
loop_
_entity.id
_entity.type
_entity.pdbx_description
1 polymer ?
#
loop_
_entity_poly.entity_id
_entity_poly.type
_entity_poly.pdbx_seq_one_letter_code
_entity_poly.pdbx_strand_id
1 'polypeptide(L)'
;MPQHLRGGTARGPRAAAALVLAGGLTAVAAPVALAHPHPSGSTDRVTPAAVRVEASSRVRITLLDDRGQIKHFSRTYTVPVASGSGFTVTPDGVVVTATGVVQPSRDPRVLAANKVFAEYFKVRIPEDFSQHTVANDDLAGRLKACYPPQTASSTCVTEVTPVVTVFPHSDPPAAEGLPAEIVRAGSAPGEPAVLRVTKGAEKANLPTAPLAETLGSRIESVNVMAFPGRPGPKAPLKVETAHLDPPGSQTFKAAERDKLTRLLDAGAAGAAVIDNGKSDVVGLIHGGGGGQILATSVEDIRTALTAAGAPPRRGPVDVLYENALAHYHNRFYANSVPVLQQVLRQRPDHAVAAEHLRTALARRGTAQDAGKAVKRGTPEDRSGGLGPWLWPAVGALAVVALAVAVPALMRRRRPAEAAASSPGSPVSPASGAPPPAQPSPPSPPSPYEPSRPSPDEERTTLVPRHAVASPGSDPGYGGGRSSDPGYGGGRSSGPGPRPGSSSGPGPPYGSPSDPGPPYGAGGVSGARHPSDPGGTSPRPAAGGDGARPHQRFCTQCGMRLGQAHQFCAFCGHPADQ
;
A
#
# COMPACT_ATOMS: atom_id res chain seq x y z
N MET A 1 -44.41 -1.36 -11.18
CA MET A 1 -45.82 -1.31 -10.70
C MET A 1 -45.91 -0.27 -9.59
N PRO A 2 -46.71 0.80 -9.77
CA PRO A 2 -46.84 1.90 -8.80
C PRO A 2 -48.14 1.80 -7.96
N GLN A 3 -48.33 2.77 -7.04
CA GLN A 3 -49.46 3.03 -6.09
C GLN A 3 -49.24 2.41 -4.68
N HIS A 4 -49.39 3.08 -3.53
CA HIS A 4 -50.14 4.27 -3.06
C HIS A 4 -49.25 5.13 -2.10
N LEU A 5 -49.28 6.47 -1.98
CA LEU A 5 -50.30 7.52 -1.77
C LEU A 5 -50.86 7.71 -0.34
N ARG A 6 -50.79 8.99 0.09
CA ARG A 6 -51.47 9.73 1.21
C ARG A 6 -50.71 9.74 2.55
N GLY A 7 -50.54 10.86 3.25
CA GLY A 7 -51.06 12.23 3.12
C GLY A 7 -51.09 12.88 4.51
N GLY A 8 -50.83 14.18 4.63
CA GLY A 8 -50.91 14.87 5.93
C GLY A 8 -50.29 16.26 5.96
N THR A 9 -50.97 17.24 5.39
CA THR A 9 -50.71 18.68 5.53
C THR A 9 -51.36 19.23 6.80
N ALA A 10 -50.65 20.05 7.56
CA ALA A 10 -51.26 21.07 8.43
C ALA A 10 -50.38 22.33 8.47
N ARG A 11 -50.88 23.41 7.86
CA ARG A 11 -50.44 24.80 8.08
C ARG A 11 -51.28 25.38 9.22
N GLY A 12 -50.65 26.12 10.12
CA GLY A 12 -51.30 27.02 11.07
C GLY A 12 -50.41 28.23 11.38
N PRO A 13 -50.95 29.44 11.60
CA PRO A 13 -50.22 30.70 11.46
C PRO A 13 -49.92 31.43 12.79
N ARG A 14 -49.03 32.44 12.68
CA ARG A 14 -48.89 33.67 13.49
C ARG A 14 -48.56 33.55 14.99
N ALA A 15 -47.40 34.09 15.36
CA ALA A 15 -47.28 35.11 16.42
C ALA A 15 -45.93 35.84 16.30
N ALA A 16 -45.99 37.14 16.06
CA ALA A 16 -44.87 38.05 16.26
C ALA A 16 -44.75 38.34 17.76
N ALA A 17 -43.56 38.18 18.32
CA ALA A 17 -43.19 38.71 19.62
C ALA A 17 -41.81 39.33 19.50
N ALA A 18 -41.79 40.67 19.43
CA ALA A 18 -40.60 41.47 19.63
C ALA A 18 -40.26 41.44 21.13
N LEU A 19 -39.09 40.90 21.47
CA LEU A 19 -38.51 41.08 22.80
C LEU A 19 -37.14 41.74 22.65
N VAL A 20 -37.09 43.01 23.02
CA VAL A 20 -35.87 43.78 23.22
C VAL A 20 -35.22 43.28 24.51
N LEU A 21 -34.07 42.62 24.39
CA LEU A 21 -33.18 42.34 25.52
C LEU A 21 -31.83 42.99 25.24
N ALA A 22 -31.69 44.19 25.81
CA ALA A 22 -30.40 44.79 26.08
C ALA A 22 -29.77 44.01 27.25
N GLY A 23 -28.68 43.29 26.99
CA GLY A 23 -28.00 42.48 27.97
C GLY A 23 -26.53 42.27 27.62
N GLY A 24 -25.67 43.08 28.26
CA GLY A 24 -24.29 42.79 28.63
C GLY A 24 -23.39 42.04 27.64
N LEU A 25 -22.59 42.79 26.88
CA LEU A 25 -21.34 42.32 26.28
C LEU A 25 -20.31 42.01 27.38
N THR A 26 -20.37 40.81 27.97
CA THR A 26 -19.21 40.19 28.60
C THR A 26 -18.51 39.35 27.54
N ALA A 27 -17.51 39.94 26.89
CA ALA A 27 -16.57 39.24 26.04
C ALA A 27 -15.74 38.27 26.89
N VAL A 28 -16.26 37.06 27.10
CA VAL A 28 -15.43 35.94 27.55
C VAL A 28 -14.51 35.63 26.38
N ALA A 29 -13.28 36.14 26.45
CA ALA A 29 -12.20 35.76 25.57
C ALA A 29 -11.94 34.27 25.77
N ALA A 30 -12.64 33.43 25.00
CA ALA A 30 -12.24 32.05 24.83
C ALA A 30 -10.80 32.07 24.30
N PRO A 31 -9.87 31.30 24.87
CA PRO A 31 -8.53 31.19 24.31
C PRO A 31 -8.69 30.67 22.89
N VAL A 32 -8.44 31.55 21.92
CA VAL A 32 -8.29 31.18 20.53
C VAL A 32 -7.08 30.25 20.55
N ALA A 33 -7.33 28.94 20.50
CA ALA A 33 -6.28 27.97 20.29
C ALA A 33 -5.54 28.45 19.03
N LEU A 34 -4.29 28.91 19.22
CA LEU A 34 -3.42 29.37 18.16
C LEU A 34 -3.19 28.16 17.25
N ALA A 35 -4.08 27.99 16.27
CA ALA A 35 -3.92 27.02 15.20
C ALA A 35 -2.64 27.43 14.46
N HIS A 36 -1.52 26.82 14.84
CA HIS A 36 -0.26 27.06 14.17
C HIS A 36 -0.46 26.70 12.69
N PRO A 37 -0.04 27.56 11.76
CA PRO A 37 -0.22 27.31 10.35
C PRO A 37 0.53 26.02 10.00
N HIS A 38 -0.22 24.96 9.69
CA HIS A 38 0.38 23.79 9.10
C HIS A 38 0.99 24.21 7.76
N PRO A 39 2.22 23.76 7.44
CA PRO A 39 2.80 24.03 6.13
C PRO A 39 1.84 23.53 5.05
N SER A 40 1.21 24.47 4.35
CA SER A 40 0.29 24.19 3.25
C SER A 40 1.05 23.44 2.17
N GLY A 41 0.64 22.22 1.85
CA GLY A 41 1.30 21.35 0.86
C GLY A 41 1.89 20.06 1.41
N SER A 42 1.73 19.76 2.71
CA SER A 42 2.30 18.53 3.29
C SER A 42 1.77 17.23 2.67
N THR A 43 0.62 17.24 2.00
CA THR A 43 0.11 16.05 1.30
C THR A 43 0.43 16.02 -0.19
N ASP A 44 0.80 17.14 -0.80
CA ASP A 44 0.81 17.29 -2.27
C ASP A 44 1.80 16.34 -2.95
N ARG A 45 2.84 15.91 -2.22
CA ARG A 45 3.81 14.90 -2.65
C ARG A 45 3.23 13.48 -2.72
N VAL A 46 2.27 13.15 -1.87
CA VAL A 46 1.64 11.82 -1.77
C VAL A 46 0.33 11.76 -2.57
N THR A 47 -0.41 12.87 -2.64
CA THR A 47 -1.71 13.00 -3.32
C THR A 47 -1.79 12.34 -4.71
N PRO A 48 -0.80 12.50 -5.62
CA PRO A 48 -0.86 11.88 -6.93
C PRO A 48 -0.82 10.35 -6.91
N ALA A 49 -0.25 9.76 -5.86
CA ALA A 49 -0.13 8.31 -5.70
C ALA A 49 -1.36 7.68 -5.06
N ALA A 50 -2.33 8.49 -4.60
CA ALA A 50 -3.57 7.99 -4.03
C ALA A 50 -4.36 7.18 -5.07
N VAL A 51 -4.93 6.05 -4.65
CA VAL A 51 -5.82 5.24 -5.48
C VAL A 51 -7.07 4.81 -4.73
N ARG A 52 -8.15 4.57 -5.46
CA ARG A 52 -9.30 3.78 -4.98
C ARG A 52 -9.10 2.33 -5.39
N VAL A 53 -9.41 1.40 -4.51
CA VAL A 53 -9.38 -0.04 -4.79
C VAL A 53 -10.79 -0.59 -4.64
N GLU A 54 -11.27 -1.30 -5.67
CA GLU A 54 -12.53 -2.04 -5.63
C GLU A 54 -12.23 -3.52 -5.88
N ALA A 55 -12.69 -4.39 -4.96
CA ALA A 55 -12.56 -5.82 -5.09
C ALA A 55 -13.94 -6.49 -5.22
N SER A 56 -14.00 -7.49 -6.08
CA SER A 56 -15.13 -8.39 -6.22
C SER A 56 -14.64 -9.81 -6.43
N SER A 57 -15.51 -10.79 -6.25
CA SER A 57 -15.25 -12.19 -6.52
C SER A 57 -16.17 -12.66 -7.64
N ARG A 58 -15.60 -13.17 -8.72
CA ARG A 58 -16.36 -13.91 -9.73
C ARG A 58 -16.52 -15.34 -9.22
N VAL A 59 -17.75 -15.72 -8.87
CA VAL A 59 -18.07 -17.08 -8.40
C VAL A 59 -18.77 -17.83 -9.50
N ARG A 60 -18.12 -18.83 -10.07
CA ARG A 60 -18.75 -19.81 -10.94
C ARG A 60 -19.23 -20.96 -10.06
N ILE A 61 -20.54 -21.21 -10.06
CA ILE A 61 -21.17 -22.25 -9.26
C ILE A 61 -21.97 -23.18 -10.17
N THR A 62 -21.82 -24.48 -9.95
CA THR A 62 -22.58 -25.52 -10.65
C THR A 62 -23.33 -26.35 -9.61
N LEU A 63 -24.66 -26.26 -9.64
CA LEU A 63 -25.55 -27.09 -8.83
C LEU A 63 -25.74 -28.44 -9.52
N LEU A 64 -25.60 -29.51 -8.73
CA LEU A 64 -25.77 -30.90 -9.10
C LEU A 64 -27.11 -31.40 -8.51
N ASP A 65 -28.09 -31.66 -9.36
CA ASP A 65 -29.38 -32.24 -8.97
C ASP A 65 -29.46 -33.68 -9.46
N ASP A 66 -29.55 -34.63 -8.54
CA ASP A 66 -29.60 -36.08 -8.78
C ASP A 66 -31.01 -36.67 -8.55
N ARG A 67 -32.05 -35.83 -8.42
CA ARG A 67 -33.45 -36.27 -8.23
C ARG A 67 -34.06 -36.84 -9.51
N GLY A 68 -33.51 -37.97 -9.97
CA GLY A 68 -33.95 -38.74 -11.12
C GLY A 68 -32.88 -38.82 -12.20
N GLN A 69 -32.61 -37.70 -12.89
CA GLN A 69 -31.51 -37.57 -13.85
C GLN A 69 -30.51 -36.56 -13.33
N ILE A 70 -29.21 -36.88 -13.42
CA ILE A 70 -28.13 -35.96 -13.07
C ILE A 70 -28.23 -34.73 -13.97
N LYS A 71 -28.59 -33.59 -13.37
CA LYS A 71 -28.65 -32.29 -14.03
C LYS A 71 -27.57 -31.38 -13.46
N HIS A 72 -26.85 -30.71 -14.36
CA HIS A 72 -25.88 -29.68 -14.01
C HIS A 72 -26.46 -28.31 -14.35
N PHE A 73 -26.60 -27.44 -13.35
CA PHE A 73 -27.07 -26.08 -13.54
C PHE A 73 -25.98 -25.09 -13.13
N SER A 74 -25.35 -24.46 -14.13
CA SER A 74 -24.21 -23.56 -13.92
C SER A 74 -24.59 -22.08 -14.03
N ARG A 75 -24.03 -21.27 -13.14
CA ARG A 75 -24.18 -19.81 -13.08
C ARG A 75 -22.87 -19.14 -12.72
N THR A 76 -22.74 -17.87 -13.09
CA THR A 76 -21.62 -17.03 -12.69
C THR A 76 -22.17 -15.76 -12.05
N TYR A 77 -21.70 -15.46 -10.86
CA TYR A 77 -22.08 -14.27 -10.10
C TYR A 77 -20.85 -13.40 -9.84
N THR A 78 -21.04 -12.09 -9.90
CA THR A 78 -20.06 -11.12 -9.41
C THR A 78 -20.50 -10.69 -8.02
N VAL A 79 -19.73 -11.07 -7.01
CA VAL A 79 -20.01 -10.77 -5.61
C VAL A 79 -19.10 -9.63 -5.16
N PRO A 80 -19.63 -8.45 -4.77
CA PRO A 80 -18.79 -7.39 -4.23
C PRO A 80 -18.10 -7.89 -2.95
N VAL A 81 -16.79 -7.67 -2.85
CA VAL A 81 -15.99 -8.07 -1.68
C VAL A 81 -15.94 -6.90 -0.73
N ALA A 82 -15.23 -5.86 -1.13
CA ALA A 82 -15.05 -4.63 -0.39
C ALA A 82 -14.52 -3.56 -1.34
N SER A 83 -14.50 -2.33 -0.84
CA SER A 83 -13.89 -1.21 -1.53
C SER A 83 -13.16 -0.35 -0.50
N GLY A 84 -12.00 0.16 -0.88
CA GLY A 84 -11.12 0.89 0.01
C GLY A 84 -10.24 1.86 -0.74
N SER A 85 -9.30 2.47 -0.04
CA SER A 85 -8.26 3.31 -0.62
C SER A 85 -6.92 2.58 -0.59
N GLY A 86 -5.96 3.09 -1.34
CA GLY A 86 -4.60 2.61 -1.32
C GLY A 86 -3.66 3.66 -1.88
N PHE A 87 -2.42 3.27 -2.13
CA PHE A 87 -1.44 4.13 -2.80
C PHE A 87 -0.44 3.33 -3.62
N THR A 88 0.01 3.90 -4.72
CA THR A 88 1.07 3.36 -5.58
C THR A 88 2.45 3.57 -4.94
N VAL A 89 3.29 2.55 -4.95
CA VAL A 89 4.65 2.57 -4.35
C VAL A 89 5.75 2.33 -5.37
N THR A 90 5.39 1.96 -6.60
CA THR A 90 6.31 1.85 -7.73
C THR A 90 5.67 2.40 -9.02
N PRO A 91 6.46 2.89 -9.99
CA PRO A 91 5.93 3.47 -11.22
C PRO A 91 5.28 2.46 -12.16
N ASP A 92 5.64 1.18 -12.02
CA ASP A 92 5.05 0.04 -12.74
C ASP A 92 3.75 -0.47 -12.11
N GLY A 93 3.21 0.22 -11.10
CA GLY A 93 1.87 -0.06 -10.58
C GLY A 93 1.79 -1.13 -9.51
N VAL A 94 2.81 -1.20 -8.65
CA VAL A 94 2.63 -1.86 -7.35
C VAL A 94 1.84 -0.92 -6.44
N VAL A 95 0.77 -1.44 -5.85
CA VAL A 95 -0.15 -0.71 -4.98
C VAL A 95 -0.20 -1.40 -3.62
N VAL A 96 -0.27 -0.60 -2.56
CA VAL A 96 -0.51 -1.07 -1.19
C VAL A 96 -1.91 -0.65 -0.74
N THR A 97 -2.62 -1.57 -0.08
CA THR A 97 -3.93 -1.37 0.55
C THR A 97 -4.04 -2.25 1.80
N ALA A 98 -5.15 -2.16 2.55
CA ALA A 98 -5.46 -3.10 3.62
C ALA A 98 -5.99 -4.44 3.07
N THR A 99 -5.64 -5.54 3.72
CA THR A 99 -6.07 -6.91 3.33
C THR A 99 -7.59 -7.05 3.29
N GLY A 100 -8.32 -6.44 4.22
CA GLY A 100 -9.78 -6.46 4.26
C GLY A 100 -10.45 -5.77 3.07
N VAL A 101 -9.70 -5.02 2.26
CA VAL A 101 -10.20 -4.42 1.00
C VAL A 101 -10.23 -5.44 -0.14
N VAL A 102 -9.33 -6.43 -0.14
CA VAL A 102 -9.15 -7.36 -1.26
C VAL A 102 -9.49 -8.81 -0.90
N GLN A 103 -9.57 -9.13 0.38
CA GLN A 103 -10.09 -10.40 0.86
C GLN A 103 -11.49 -10.22 1.47
N PRO A 104 -12.45 -11.07 1.11
CA PRO A 104 -13.78 -11.00 1.68
C PRO A 104 -13.80 -11.49 3.13
N SER A 105 -14.44 -10.72 4.00
CA SER A 105 -14.74 -11.12 5.38
C SER A 105 -15.82 -12.21 5.47
N ARG A 106 -16.59 -12.40 4.40
CA ARG A 106 -17.68 -13.37 4.30
C ARG A 106 -17.53 -14.21 3.05
N ASP A 107 -17.76 -15.51 3.16
CA ASP A 107 -17.50 -16.43 2.05
C ASP A 107 -18.44 -16.16 0.85
N PRO A 108 -17.93 -15.71 -0.31
CA PRO A 108 -18.76 -15.38 -1.46
C PRO A 108 -19.47 -16.63 -2.05
N ARG A 109 -19.02 -17.84 -1.71
CA ARG A 109 -19.68 -19.10 -2.10
C ARG A 109 -21.04 -19.26 -1.44
N VAL A 110 -21.24 -18.73 -0.22
CA VAL A 110 -22.54 -18.80 0.47
C VAL A 110 -23.59 -17.99 -0.26
N LEU A 111 -23.26 -16.74 -0.65
CA LEU A 111 -24.17 -15.91 -1.44
C LEU A 111 -24.48 -16.55 -2.80
N ALA A 112 -23.46 -17.09 -3.47
CA ALA A 112 -23.65 -17.77 -4.75
C ALA A 112 -24.53 -19.04 -4.62
N ALA A 113 -24.37 -19.80 -3.54
CA ALA A 113 -25.20 -20.95 -3.21
C ALA A 113 -26.67 -20.55 -2.98
N ASN A 114 -26.90 -19.49 -2.20
CA ASN A 114 -28.23 -18.93 -1.97
C ASN A 114 -28.92 -18.56 -3.28
N LYS A 115 -28.23 -17.82 -4.15
CA LYS A 115 -28.76 -17.36 -5.45
C LYS A 115 -29.03 -18.52 -6.40
N VAL A 116 -28.06 -19.43 -6.61
CA VAL A 116 -28.23 -20.53 -7.57
C VAL A 116 -29.36 -21.48 -7.15
N PHE A 117 -29.49 -21.73 -5.86
CA PHE A 117 -30.50 -22.64 -5.32
C PHE A 117 -31.90 -22.03 -5.41
N ALA A 118 -32.05 -20.75 -5.05
CA ALA A 118 -33.29 -19.99 -5.23
C ALA A 118 -33.72 -19.94 -6.70
N GLU A 119 -32.78 -19.67 -7.61
CA GLU A 119 -33.04 -19.62 -9.05
C GLU A 119 -33.48 -20.97 -9.63
N TYR A 120 -32.83 -22.07 -9.25
CA TYR A 120 -33.10 -23.39 -9.81
C TYR A 120 -34.38 -24.01 -9.25
N PHE A 121 -34.53 -24.07 -7.91
CA PHE A 121 -35.69 -24.69 -7.26
C PHE A 121 -36.89 -23.75 -7.10
N LYS A 122 -36.77 -22.48 -7.49
CA LYS A 122 -37.82 -21.45 -7.39
C LYS A 122 -38.30 -21.21 -5.95
N VAL A 123 -37.39 -21.35 -4.99
CA VAL A 123 -37.63 -21.09 -3.56
C VAL A 123 -37.15 -19.69 -3.18
N ARG A 124 -37.75 -19.11 -2.15
CA ARG A 124 -37.31 -17.81 -1.61
C ARG A 124 -36.18 -18.03 -0.61
N ILE A 125 -34.99 -17.54 -0.94
CA ILE A 125 -33.82 -17.50 -0.06
C ILE A 125 -33.27 -16.07 -0.09
N PRO A 126 -32.98 -15.44 1.06
CA PRO A 126 -32.35 -14.13 1.08
C PRO A 126 -31.01 -14.12 0.33
N GLU A 127 -30.77 -13.09 -0.48
CA GLU A 127 -29.49 -12.88 -1.18
C GLU A 127 -28.45 -12.25 -0.25
N ASP A 128 -28.09 -12.97 0.80
CA ASP A 128 -27.05 -12.57 1.76
C ASP A 128 -25.96 -13.64 1.90
N PHE A 129 -25.04 -13.42 2.84
CA PHE A 129 -23.91 -14.31 3.12
C PHE A 129 -24.19 -15.26 4.29
N SER A 130 -25.45 -15.36 4.74
CA SER A 130 -25.87 -16.27 5.79
C SER A 130 -26.29 -17.59 5.17
N GLN A 131 -26.06 -18.68 5.91
CA GLN A 131 -26.60 -19.98 5.53
C GLN A 131 -28.09 -20.02 5.90
N HIS A 132 -28.92 -20.35 4.93
CA HIS A 132 -30.37 -20.49 5.10
C HIS A 132 -30.80 -21.95 5.02
N THR A 133 -32.02 -22.19 5.52
CA THR A 133 -32.78 -23.42 5.31
C THR A 133 -34.06 -23.11 4.51
N VAL A 134 -34.67 -24.14 3.93
CA VAL A 134 -35.95 -24.05 3.22
C VAL A 134 -36.93 -25.03 3.82
N ALA A 135 -38.24 -24.83 3.59
CA ALA A 135 -39.28 -25.60 4.27
C ALA A 135 -39.34 -27.10 3.87
N ASN A 136 -38.80 -27.46 2.72
CA ASN A 136 -38.76 -28.86 2.27
C ASN A 136 -37.46 -29.51 2.76
N ASP A 137 -37.55 -30.59 3.52
CA ASP A 137 -36.40 -31.22 4.18
C ASP A 137 -35.34 -31.75 3.20
N ASP A 138 -35.75 -32.35 2.07
CA ASP A 138 -34.81 -32.79 1.01
C ASP A 138 -34.05 -31.59 0.43
N LEU A 139 -34.77 -30.52 0.08
CA LEU A 139 -34.13 -29.30 -0.42
C LEU A 139 -33.27 -28.61 0.65
N ALA A 140 -33.67 -28.65 1.92
CA ALA A 140 -32.89 -28.09 3.02
C ALA A 140 -31.55 -28.82 3.18
N GLY A 141 -31.57 -30.16 3.16
CA GLY A 141 -30.36 -30.98 3.19
C GLY A 141 -29.44 -30.69 2.00
N ARG A 142 -30.01 -30.53 0.80
CA ARG A 142 -29.26 -30.21 -0.42
C ARG A 142 -28.67 -28.81 -0.40
N LEU A 143 -29.43 -27.82 0.05
CA LEU A 143 -28.91 -26.45 0.21
C LEU A 143 -27.77 -26.44 1.22
N LYS A 144 -27.93 -27.14 2.34
CA LYS A 144 -26.88 -27.28 3.35
C LYS A 144 -25.60 -27.91 2.78
N ALA A 145 -25.75 -28.93 1.93
CA ALA A 145 -24.64 -29.58 1.23
C ALA A 145 -24.04 -28.73 0.08
N CYS A 146 -24.70 -27.65 -0.35
CA CYS A 146 -24.16 -26.71 -1.34
C CYS A 146 -23.18 -25.71 -0.69
N TYR A 147 -23.37 -25.41 0.59
CA TYR A 147 -22.52 -24.48 1.33
C TYR A 147 -21.12 -25.05 1.61
N PRO A 148 -20.10 -24.18 1.77
CA PRO A 148 -18.75 -24.59 2.15
C PRO A 148 -18.70 -25.16 3.59
N PRO A 149 -17.69 -26.01 3.90
CA PRO A 149 -16.64 -26.50 3.01
C PRO A 149 -17.16 -27.55 2.02
N GLN A 150 -16.62 -27.58 0.79
CA GLN A 150 -17.04 -28.55 -0.21
C GLN A 150 -16.41 -29.93 0.05
N THR A 151 -17.25 -30.95 0.15
CA THR A 151 -16.92 -32.37 0.29
C THR A 151 -17.36 -33.16 -0.95
N ALA A 152 -17.04 -34.46 -1.00
CA ALA A 152 -17.51 -35.36 -2.05
C ALA A 152 -19.04 -35.51 -2.14
N SER A 153 -19.77 -35.17 -1.06
CA SER A 153 -21.24 -35.16 -1.02
C SER A 153 -21.84 -33.78 -1.29
N SER A 154 -21.05 -32.81 -1.77
CA SER A 154 -21.56 -31.47 -2.05
C SER A 154 -22.49 -31.49 -3.25
N THR A 155 -23.62 -30.80 -3.11
CA THR A 155 -24.57 -30.59 -4.21
C THR A 155 -24.15 -29.44 -5.13
N CYS A 156 -23.05 -28.76 -4.82
CA CYS A 156 -22.52 -27.67 -5.62
C CYS A 156 -21.02 -27.81 -5.82
N VAL A 157 -20.53 -27.42 -6.99
CA VAL A 157 -19.11 -27.22 -7.27
C VAL A 157 -18.88 -25.73 -7.50
N THR A 158 -17.93 -25.13 -6.77
CA THR A 158 -17.66 -23.69 -6.83
C THR A 158 -16.21 -23.37 -7.19
N GLU A 159 -16.04 -22.41 -8.08
CA GLU A 159 -14.76 -21.79 -8.43
C GLU A 159 -14.87 -20.29 -8.12
N VAL A 160 -13.91 -19.76 -7.35
CA VAL A 160 -13.88 -18.35 -6.93
C VAL A 160 -12.64 -17.69 -7.51
N THR A 161 -12.84 -16.66 -8.34
CA THR A 161 -11.76 -15.86 -8.91
C THR A 161 -11.84 -14.43 -8.36
N PRO A 162 -10.84 -13.94 -7.62
CA PRO A 162 -10.81 -12.53 -7.20
C PRO A 162 -10.62 -11.62 -8.42
N VAL A 163 -11.32 -10.49 -8.41
CA VAL A 163 -11.24 -9.44 -9.43
C VAL A 163 -11.00 -8.13 -8.71
N VAL A 164 -9.79 -7.56 -8.85
CA VAL A 164 -9.39 -6.31 -8.22
C VAL A 164 -9.19 -5.24 -9.30
N THR A 165 -9.76 -4.06 -9.05
CA THR A 165 -9.62 -2.89 -9.94
C THR A 165 -9.10 -1.70 -9.14
N VAL A 166 -8.07 -1.05 -9.67
CA VAL A 166 -7.43 0.14 -9.10
C VAL A 166 -7.81 1.37 -9.91
N PHE A 167 -8.36 2.39 -9.28
CA PHE A 167 -8.67 3.66 -9.93
C PHE A 167 -7.67 4.72 -9.46
N PRO A 168 -6.69 5.11 -10.30
CA PRO A 168 -5.69 6.11 -9.93
C PRO A 168 -6.26 7.53 -9.90
N HIS A 169 -5.63 8.42 -9.14
CA HIS A 169 -5.94 9.85 -9.16
C HIS A 169 -5.49 10.48 -10.48
N SER A 170 -6.41 10.50 -11.45
CA SER A 170 -6.17 10.90 -12.84
C SER A 170 -7.19 11.95 -13.31
N ASP A 171 -6.77 12.80 -14.25
CA ASP A 171 -7.63 13.77 -14.93
C ASP A 171 -7.38 13.71 -16.46
N PRO A 172 -8.33 13.23 -17.27
CA PRO A 172 -9.66 12.76 -16.88
C PRO A 172 -9.59 11.47 -16.05
N PRO A 173 -10.60 11.20 -15.20
CA PRO A 173 -10.64 9.96 -14.43
C PRO A 173 -10.66 8.69 -15.28
N ALA A 174 -9.88 7.69 -14.87
CA ALA A 174 -9.90 6.35 -15.46
C ALA A 174 -11.23 5.62 -15.18
N ALA A 175 -12.22 5.77 -16.06
CA ALA A 175 -13.58 5.26 -15.85
C ALA A 175 -13.67 3.75 -15.61
N GLU A 176 -12.84 2.96 -16.30
CA GLU A 176 -12.76 1.50 -16.16
C GLU A 176 -11.80 1.05 -15.04
N GLY A 177 -10.96 1.96 -14.53
CA GLY A 177 -9.84 1.63 -13.67
C GLY A 177 -8.78 0.77 -14.36
N LEU A 178 -7.85 0.25 -13.56
CA LEU A 178 -6.74 -0.59 -13.97
C LEU A 178 -6.90 -1.96 -13.31
N PRO A 179 -6.96 -3.08 -14.06
CA PRO A 179 -7.06 -4.39 -13.45
C PRO A 179 -5.77 -4.69 -12.67
N ALA A 180 -5.92 -5.35 -11.52
CA ALA A 180 -4.81 -5.71 -10.66
C ALA A 180 -4.94 -7.14 -10.15
N GLU A 181 -3.79 -7.77 -9.89
CA GLU A 181 -3.67 -9.04 -9.20
C GLU A 181 -3.23 -8.85 -7.75
N ILE A 182 -3.63 -9.78 -6.89
CA ILE A 182 -3.18 -9.83 -5.50
C ILE A 182 -1.86 -10.60 -5.49
N VAL A 183 -0.74 -9.89 -5.30
CA VAL A 183 0.60 -10.51 -5.19
C VAL A 183 0.78 -11.10 -3.79
N ARG A 184 0.36 -10.34 -2.78
CA ARG A 184 0.41 -10.74 -1.38
C ARG A 184 -0.76 -10.13 -0.64
N ALA A 185 -1.30 -10.86 0.32
CA ALA A 185 -2.25 -10.34 1.29
C ALA A 185 -1.92 -10.92 2.66
N GLY A 186 -2.18 -10.15 3.70
CA GLY A 186 -1.99 -10.57 5.08
C GLY A 186 -3.04 -11.59 5.53
N SER A 187 -2.92 -12.00 6.80
CA SER A 187 -3.86 -12.91 7.46
C SER A 187 -4.98 -12.18 8.19
N ALA A 188 -4.71 -10.95 8.66
CA ALA A 188 -5.70 -10.10 9.32
C ALA A 188 -6.18 -8.98 8.39
N PRO A 189 -7.44 -8.50 8.52
CA PRO A 189 -7.99 -7.43 7.65
C PRO A 189 -7.19 -6.13 7.64
N GLY A 190 -6.49 -5.82 8.74
CA GLY A 190 -5.64 -4.64 8.86
C GLY A 190 -4.24 -4.78 8.27
N GLU A 191 -3.76 -6.01 8.05
CA GLU A 191 -2.42 -6.21 7.49
C GLU A 191 -2.33 -5.70 6.05
N PRO A 192 -1.13 -5.30 5.57
CA PRO A 192 -0.97 -4.80 4.21
C PRO A 192 -1.23 -5.90 3.17
N ALA A 193 -1.92 -5.53 2.11
CA ALA A 193 -1.98 -6.28 0.86
C ALA A 193 -1.23 -5.53 -0.23
N VAL A 194 -0.47 -6.28 -1.03
CA VAL A 194 0.32 -5.81 -2.16
C VAL A 194 -0.34 -6.27 -3.43
N LEU A 195 -0.68 -5.31 -4.28
CA LEU A 195 -1.31 -5.52 -5.57
C LEU A 195 -0.34 -5.15 -6.68
N ARG A 196 -0.50 -5.78 -7.84
CA ARG A 196 0.21 -5.40 -9.07
C ARG A 196 -0.81 -5.13 -10.17
N VAL A 197 -0.77 -3.93 -10.73
CA VAL A 197 -1.58 -3.61 -11.91
C VAL A 197 -1.09 -4.44 -13.09
N THR A 198 -1.97 -5.22 -13.70
CA THR A 198 -1.64 -6.18 -14.76
C THR A 198 -1.78 -5.59 -16.16
N LYS A 199 -2.54 -4.50 -16.31
CA LYS A 199 -2.72 -3.80 -17.59
C LYS A 199 -2.77 -2.30 -17.38
N GLY A 200 -2.08 -1.55 -18.25
CA GLY A 200 -2.10 -0.10 -18.28
C GLY A 200 -0.99 0.59 -17.48
N ALA A 201 -0.42 -0.06 -16.45
CA ALA A 201 0.64 0.56 -15.64
C ALA A 201 1.99 0.70 -16.36
N GLU A 202 2.33 -0.23 -17.26
CA GLU A 202 3.63 -0.26 -17.97
C GLU A 202 3.94 1.03 -18.74
N LYS A 203 2.91 1.70 -19.26
CA LYS A 203 3.03 2.95 -20.02
C LYS A 203 2.74 4.18 -19.17
N ALA A 204 2.23 3.99 -17.96
CA ALA A 204 1.60 5.06 -17.21
C ALA A 204 2.57 5.84 -16.31
N ASN A 205 3.76 5.29 -15.97
CA ASN A 205 4.70 5.91 -15.02
C ASN A 205 3.95 6.48 -13.80
N LEU A 206 3.29 5.56 -13.06
CA LEU A 206 2.39 5.90 -11.95
C LEU A 206 3.13 6.74 -10.90
N PRO A 207 2.54 7.83 -10.37
CA PRO A 207 3.18 8.60 -9.33
C PRO A 207 3.32 7.70 -8.10
N THR A 208 4.36 7.88 -7.30
CA THR A 208 4.63 6.99 -6.17
C THR A 208 4.62 7.74 -4.86
N ALA A 209 4.04 7.10 -3.85
CA ALA A 209 4.03 7.62 -2.50
C ALA A 209 5.41 7.37 -1.87
N PRO A 210 6.10 8.40 -1.38
CA PRO A 210 7.32 8.20 -0.60
C PRO A 210 6.97 7.51 0.72
N LEU A 211 7.69 6.45 1.06
CA LEU A 211 7.52 5.73 2.32
C LEU A 211 8.59 6.16 3.32
N ALA A 212 8.17 6.44 4.55
CA ALA A 212 9.11 6.64 5.65
C ALA A 212 9.91 5.35 5.95
N GLU A 213 11.04 5.50 6.64
CA GLU A 213 11.81 4.35 7.12
C GLU A 213 11.14 3.69 8.33
N THR A 214 10.56 4.52 9.21
CA THR A 214 9.84 4.10 10.41
C THR A 214 8.65 5.01 10.67
N LEU A 215 7.69 4.55 11.47
CA LEU A 215 6.56 5.38 11.95
C LEU A 215 7.05 6.56 12.82
N GLY A 216 8.26 6.50 13.37
CA GLY A 216 8.90 7.59 14.10
C GLY A 216 8.25 7.89 15.47
N SER A 217 9.03 7.80 16.55
CA SER A 217 8.54 7.94 17.93
C SER A 217 7.99 9.32 18.33
N ARG A 218 8.03 10.32 17.45
CA ARG A 218 7.61 11.70 17.72
C ARG A 218 6.49 12.21 16.83
N ILE A 219 5.96 11.36 15.95
CA ILE A 219 4.89 11.79 15.03
C ILE A 219 3.59 11.88 15.83
N GLU A 220 3.15 13.09 16.11
CA GLU A 220 1.87 13.32 16.78
C GLU A 220 0.74 13.59 15.78
N SER A 221 1.02 14.34 14.71
CA SER A 221 0.00 14.81 13.76
C SER A 221 0.23 14.17 12.39
N VAL A 222 -0.82 13.56 11.87
CA VAL A 222 -0.81 12.87 10.57
C VAL A 222 -1.99 13.33 9.70
N ASN A 223 -1.89 13.10 8.41
CA ASN A 223 -2.97 13.26 7.45
C ASN A 223 -3.38 11.89 6.92
N VAL A 224 -4.67 11.59 6.95
CA VAL A 224 -5.26 10.38 6.38
C VAL A 224 -5.90 10.73 5.05
N MET A 225 -5.42 10.11 3.97
CA MET A 225 -5.77 10.49 2.61
C MET A 225 -6.51 9.37 1.89
N ALA A 226 -7.78 9.60 1.56
CA ALA A 226 -8.69 8.57 1.07
C ALA A 226 -9.56 9.03 -0.09
N PHE A 227 -9.92 8.07 -0.95
CA PHE A 227 -10.99 8.25 -1.93
C PHE A 227 -12.29 7.63 -1.42
N PRO A 228 -13.33 8.45 -1.18
CA PRO A 228 -14.63 7.92 -0.74
C PRO A 228 -15.39 7.16 -1.85
N GLY A 229 -14.94 7.27 -3.10
CA GLY A 229 -15.51 6.61 -4.27
C GLY A 229 -14.51 6.63 -5.42
N ARG A 230 -14.93 6.26 -6.63
CA ARG A 230 -14.05 6.34 -7.81
C ARG A 230 -13.58 7.79 -8.01
N PRO A 231 -12.27 8.05 -8.16
CA PRO A 231 -11.73 9.40 -8.31
C PRO A 231 -12.46 10.17 -9.41
N GLY A 232 -12.78 11.44 -9.13
CA GLY A 232 -13.39 12.34 -10.11
C GLY A 232 -14.10 13.50 -9.44
N PRO A 233 -14.70 14.42 -10.21
CA PRO A 233 -15.28 15.65 -9.68
C PRO A 233 -16.38 15.44 -8.62
N LYS A 234 -17.11 14.31 -8.70
CA LYS A 234 -18.20 13.95 -7.77
C LYS A 234 -17.71 13.23 -6.50
N ALA A 235 -16.49 12.72 -6.52
CA ALA A 235 -15.87 12.00 -5.42
C ALA A 235 -14.40 12.44 -5.31
N PRO A 236 -14.18 13.71 -4.89
CA PRO A 236 -12.83 14.23 -4.73
C PRO A 236 -12.10 13.47 -3.64
N LEU A 237 -10.78 13.54 -3.69
CA LEU A 237 -9.92 13.05 -2.62
C LEU A 237 -10.26 13.77 -1.31
N LYS A 238 -10.35 13.02 -0.22
CA LYS A 238 -10.51 13.56 1.13
C LYS A 238 -9.20 13.42 1.89
N VAL A 239 -8.82 14.48 2.58
CA VAL A 239 -7.67 14.51 3.47
C VAL A 239 -8.18 14.91 4.85
N GLU A 240 -7.92 14.07 5.84
CA GLU A 240 -8.31 14.32 7.21
C GLU A 240 -7.09 14.34 8.12
N THR A 241 -6.81 15.49 8.73
CA THR A 241 -5.82 15.56 9.81
C THR A 241 -6.34 14.80 11.02
N ALA A 242 -5.46 14.01 11.63
CA ALA A 242 -5.69 13.26 12.85
C ALA A 242 -4.43 13.25 13.72
N HIS A 243 -4.58 12.83 14.97
CA HIS A 243 -3.49 12.79 15.93
C HIS A 243 -3.32 11.39 16.51
N LEU A 244 -2.07 10.93 16.56
CA LEU A 244 -1.68 9.67 17.19
C LEU A 244 -1.63 9.81 18.71
N ASP A 245 -1.88 8.72 19.42
CA ASP A 245 -1.92 8.66 20.88
C ASP A 245 -1.42 7.31 21.41
N PRO A 246 -0.24 7.25 22.07
CA PRO A 246 0.75 8.33 22.17
C PRO A 246 1.37 8.68 20.79
N PRO A 247 2.14 9.78 20.67
CA PRO A 247 2.90 10.06 19.45
C PRO A 247 3.77 8.88 19.00
N GLY A 248 3.79 8.63 17.69
CA GLY A 248 4.49 7.49 17.09
C GLY A 248 3.83 6.12 17.32
N SER A 249 2.64 6.07 17.91
CA SER A 249 1.86 4.83 18.07
C SER A 249 0.98 4.53 16.85
N GLN A 250 0.35 3.37 16.85
CA GLN A 250 -0.63 2.95 15.84
C GLN A 250 -2.07 3.38 16.17
N THR A 251 -2.30 4.02 17.32
CA THR A 251 -3.63 4.39 17.81
C THR A 251 -3.87 5.88 17.66
N PHE A 252 -5.12 6.25 17.42
CA PHE A 252 -5.52 7.65 17.31
C PHE A 252 -6.15 8.17 18.61
N LYS A 253 -5.99 9.48 18.88
CA LYS A 253 -6.68 10.18 19.97
C LYS A 253 -8.18 9.92 19.90
N ALA A 254 -8.83 9.77 21.06
CA ALA A 254 -10.27 9.49 21.13
C ALA A 254 -11.13 10.53 20.37
N ALA A 255 -10.74 11.81 20.41
CA ALA A 255 -11.42 12.90 19.72
C ALA A 255 -11.45 12.76 18.18
N GLU A 256 -10.53 11.98 17.60
CA GLU A 256 -10.44 11.78 16.15
C GLU A 256 -11.32 10.60 15.68
N ARG A 257 -11.81 9.76 16.59
CA ARG A 257 -12.46 8.49 16.25
C ARG A 257 -13.73 8.64 15.44
N ASP A 258 -14.61 9.60 15.77
CA ASP A 258 -15.86 9.79 15.03
C ASP A 258 -15.60 10.23 13.59
N LYS A 259 -14.59 11.10 13.42
CA LYS A 259 -14.17 11.60 12.12
C LYS A 259 -13.54 10.50 11.28
N LEU A 260 -12.63 9.72 11.86
CA LEU A 260 -11.99 8.59 11.18
C LEU A 260 -12.98 7.45 10.90
N THR A 261 -13.97 7.21 11.78
CA THR A 261 -15.07 6.27 11.53
C THR A 261 -15.84 6.68 10.28
N ARG A 262 -16.28 7.94 10.18
CA ARG A 262 -16.96 8.45 8.98
C ARG A 262 -16.12 8.33 7.72
N LEU A 263 -14.80 8.51 7.84
CA LEU A 263 -13.88 8.36 6.72
C LEU A 263 -13.77 6.88 6.29
N LEU A 264 -13.66 5.95 7.26
CA LEU A 264 -13.64 4.51 7.02
C LEU A 264 -14.95 3.98 6.44
N ASP A 265 -16.09 4.46 6.93
CA ASP A 265 -17.43 4.14 6.40
C ASP A 265 -17.59 4.60 4.95
N ALA A 266 -16.87 5.65 4.55
CA ALA A 266 -16.79 6.10 3.16
C ALA A 266 -15.79 5.28 2.31
N GLY A 267 -15.15 4.24 2.85
CA GLY A 267 -14.20 3.39 2.15
C GLY A 267 -12.76 3.89 2.19
N ALA A 268 -12.33 4.42 3.34
CA ALA A 268 -10.93 4.79 3.58
C ALA A 268 -10.06 3.66 4.11
N ALA A 269 -10.58 2.44 4.32
CA ALA A 269 -9.75 1.31 4.68
C ALA A 269 -8.62 1.14 3.64
N GLY A 270 -7.37 1.04 4.09
CA GLY A 270 -6.17 1.02 3.24
C GLY A 270 -5.62 2.40 2.83
N ALA A 271 -6.28 3.50 3.19
CA ALA A 271 -5.80 4.86 2.92
C ALA A 271 -4.43 5.13 3.56
N ALA A 272 -3.63 5.96 2.89
CA ALA A 272 -2.33 6.38 3.38
C ALA A 272 -2.45 7.22 4.65
N VAL A 273 -1.62 6.93 5.65
CA VAL A 273 -1.37 7.78 6.82
C VAL A 273 -0.04 8.49 6.59
N ILE A 274 -0.05 9.81 6.57
CA ILE A 274 1.05 10.66 6.10
C ILE A 274 1.57 11.51 7.26
N ASP A 275 2.89 11.57 7.43
CA ASP A 275 3.54 12.51 8.35
C ASP A 275 3.33 13.95 7.86
N ASN A 276 2.68 14.78 8.68
CA ASN A 276 2.42 16.18 8.35
C ASN A 276 3.69 17.02 8.19
N GLY A 277 4.81 16.63 8.83
CA GLY A 277 6.08 17.35 8.75
C GLY A 277 6.92 16.98 7.53
N LYS A 278 6.91 15.70 7.12
CA LYS A 278 7.81 15.18 6.08
C LYS A 278 7.14 14.83 4.75
N SER A 279 5.81 14.75 4.72
CA SER A 279 5.07 14.31 3.53
C SER A 279 5.42 12.89 3.10
N ASP A 280 5.81 12.03 4.03
CA ASP A 280 6.08 10.62 3.81
C ASP A 280 4.93 9.78 4.38
N VAL A 281 4.61 8.67 3.71
CA VAL A 281 3.66 7.69 4.23
C VAL A 281 4.31 6.93 5.39
N VAL A 282 3.66 6.97 6.54
CA VAL A 282 4.09 6.31 7.79
C VAL A 282 3.23 5.11 8.15
N GLY A 283 2.14 4.89 7.40
CA GLY A 283 1.28 3.74 7.60
C GLY A 283 0.07 3.71 6.66
N LEU A 284 -0.83 2.78 6.93
CA LEU A 284 -2.18 2.76 6.33
C LEU A 284 -3.24 2.59 7.41
N ILE A 285 -4.42 3.17 7.20
CA ILE A 285 -5.51 3.11 8.18
C ILE A 285 -6.42 1.90 7.94
N HIS A 286 -6.86 1.26 9.02
CA HIS A 286 -7.89 0.21 8.98
C HIS A 286 -8.76 0.22 10.25
N GLY A 287 -9.75 -0.68 10.30
CA GLY A 287 -10.69 -0.82 11.41
C GLY A 287 -12.06 -0.27 11.05
N GLY A 288 -12.79 0.24 12.06
CA GLY A 288 -14.17 0.70 11.92
C GLY A 288 -15.19 -0.38 12.32
N GLY A 289 -16.49 -0.12 12.05
CA GLY A 289 -17.56 -1.08 12.36
C GLY A 289 -17.73 -1.41 13.85
N GLY A 290 -17.42 -0.45 14.73
CA GLY A 290 -17.42 -0.64 16.19
C GLY A 290 -16.11 -1.19 16.77
N GLY A 291 -15.15 -1.59 15.93
CA GLY A 291 -13.81 -1.99 16.35
C GLY A 291 -12.85 -0.80 16.54
N GLN A 292 -11.63 -1.11 16.97
CA GLN A 292 -10.56 -0.11 17.12
C GLN A 292 -10.09 0.38 15.74
N ILE A 293 -9.85 1.68 15.62
CA ILE A 293 -9.24 2.31 14.44
C ILE A 293 -7.74 2.35 14.68
N LEU A 294 -6.98 1.79 13.75
CA LEU A 294 -5.54 1.61 13.85
C LEU A 294 -4.83 2.05 12.58
N ALA A 295 -3.57 2.46 12.73
CA ALA A 295 -2.63 2.68 11.65
C ALA A 295 -1.63 1.52 11.61
N THR A 296 -1.69 0.70 10.57
CA THR A 296 -0.66 -0.30 10.27
C THR A 296 0.63 0.42 9.91
N SER A 297 1.74 0.00 10.50
CA SER A 297 3.01 0.71 10.40
C SER A 297 3.64 0.64 9.01
N VAL A 298 4.51 1.60 8.68
CA VAL A 298 5.30 1.57 7.43
C VAL A 298 6.27 0.39 7.40
N GLU A 299 6.73 -0.07 8.56
CA GLU A 299 7.59 -1.25 8.72
C GLU A 299 6.88 -2.53 8.26
N ASP A 300 5.60 -2.69 8.63
CA ASP A 300 4.76 -3.80 8.15
C ASP A 300 4.54 -3.73 6.64
N ILE A 301 4.31 -2.52 6.11
CA ILE A 301 4.16 -2.27 4.67
C ILE A 301 5.44 -2.67 3.92
N ARG A 302 6.60 -2.22 4.39
CA ARG A 302 7.91 -2.54 3.78
C ARG A 302 8.22 -4.02 3.85
N THR A 303 7.84 -4.68 4.95
CA THR A 303 7.96 -6.14 5.10
C THR A 303 7.10 -6.87 4.07
N ALA A 304 5.83 -6.47 3.91
CA ALA A 304 4.93 -7.04 2.91
C ALA A 304 5.44 -6.81 1.47
N LEU A 305 5.95 -5.63 1.16
CA LEU A 305 6.54 -5.29 -0.15
C LEU A 305 7.79 -6.12 -0.45
N THR A 306 8.69 -6.26 0.53
CA THR A 306 9.89 -7.09 0.39
C THR A 306 9.51 -8.54 0.14
N ALA A 307 8.56 -9.07 0.90
CA ALA A 307 8.08 -10.43 0.74
C ALA A 307 7.28 -10.65 -0.57
N ALA A 308 6.80 -9.57 -1.20
CA ALA A 308 6.19 -9.59 -2.53
C ALA A 308 7.21 -9.35 -3.67
N GLY A 309 8.51 -9.21 -3.37
CA GLY A 309 9.55 -8.92 -4.36
C GLY A 309 9.40 -7.55 -5.04
N ALA A 310 8.76 -6.60 -4.36
CA ALA A 310 8.35 -5.31 -4.93
C ALA A 310 8.84 -4.13 -4.07
N PRO A 311 10.16 -3.88 -3.96
CA PRO A 311 10.66 -2.78 -3.16
C PRO A 311 10.13 -1.43 -3.68
N PRO A 312 9.78 -0.49 -2.78
CA PRO A 312 9.29 0.83 -3.17
C PRO A 312 10.36 1.56 -3.98
N ARG A 313 9.96 2.25 -5.06
CA ARG A 313 10.87 2.99 -5.92
C ARG A 313 10.18 4.21 -6.50
N ARG A 314 10.94 5.29 -6.69
CA ARG A 314 10.44 6.51 -7.30
C ARG A 314 10.61 6.49 -8.82
N GLY A 315 9.66 7.10 -9.52
CA GLY A 315 9.70 7.28 -10.96
C GLY A 315 10.25 8.64 -11.39
N PRO A 316 10.60 8.81 -12.68
CA PRO A 316 11.01 10.10 -13.23
C PRO A 316 9.95 11.21 -13.04
N VAL A 317 8.66 10.85 -13.09
CA VAL A 317 7.55 11.79 -12.86
C VAL A 317 7.59 12.38 -11.44
N ASP A 318 7.89 11.55 -10.44
CA ASP A 318 7.93 11.99 -9.03
C ASP A 318 9.04 13.02 -8.80
N VAL A 319 10.20 12.83 -9.43
CA VAL A 319 11.35 13.76 -9.30
C VAL A 319 11.02 15.11 -9.93
N LEU A 320 10.44 15.11 -11.13
CA LEU A 320 10.02 16.34 -11.81
C LEU A 320 8.92 17.06 -11.02
N TYR A 321 7.98 16.30 -10.48
CA TYR A 321 6.85 16.86 -9.76
C TYR A 321 7.28 17.46 -8.42
N GLU A 322 8.16 16.81 -7.65
CA GLU A 322 8.72 17.41 -6.43
C GLU A 322 9.48 18.72 -6.70
N ASN A 323 10.23 18.79 -7.81
CA ASN A 323 10.89 20.04 -8.21
C ASN A 323 9.86 21.14 -8.54
N ALA A 324 8.79 20.79 -9.26
CA ALA A 324 7.69 21.71 -9.53
C ALA A 324 7.01 22.20 -8.23
N LEU A 325 6.78 21.31 -7.26
CA LEU A 325 6.20 21.64 -5.96
C LEU A 325 7.07 22.64 -5.18
N ALA A 326 8.39 22.49 -5.22
CA ALA A 326 9.31 23.44 -4.57
C ALA A 326 9.11 24.87 -5.12
N HIS A 327 8.99 25.05 -6.44
CA HIS A 327 8.67 26.36 -7.01
C HIS A 327 7.25 26.82 -6.67
N TYR A 328 6.27 25.93 -6.77
CA TYR A 328 4.86 26.24 -6.58
C TYR A 328 4.54 26.71 -5.15
N HIS A 329 5.03 26.00 -4.13
CA HIS A 329 4.79 26.34 -2.72
C HIS A 329 5.55 27.59 -2.27
N ASN A 330 6.70 27.88 -2.87
CA ASN A 330 7.43 29.14 -2.67
C ASN A 330 6.82 30.31 -3.44
N ARG A 331 5.64 30.13 -4.07
CA ARG A 331 4.94 31.14 -4.89
C ARG A 331 5.74 31.63 -6.09
N PHE A 332 6.72 30.86 -6.55
CA PHE A 332 7.46 31.12 -7.79
C PHE A 332 6.68 30.55 -8.99
N TYR A 333 5.47 31.09 -9.22
CA TYR A 333 4.53 30.54 -10.19
C TYR A 333 5.07 30.61 -11.63
N ALA A 334 5.79 31.67 -12.00
CA ALA A 334 6.46 31.73 -13.31
C ALA A 334 7.43 30.57 -13.52
N ASN A 335 8.17 30.19 -12.48
CA ASN A 335 9.21 29.17 -12.53
C ASN A 335 8.62 27.75 -12.45
N SER A 336 7.48 27.56 -11.78
CA SER A 336 6.84 26.25 -11.68
C SER A 336 6.16 25.83 -12.99
N VAL A 337 5.65 26.76 -13.80
CA VAL A 337 4.96 26.48 -15.08
C VAL A 337 5.75 25.53 -16.01
N PRO A 338 7.01 25.82 -16.41
CA PRO A 338 7.73 24.94 -17.34
C PRO A 338 7.98 23.53 -16.77
N VAL A 339 8.19 23.41 -15.45
CA VAL A 339 8.41 22.11 -14.79
C VAL A 339 7.11 21.31 -14.69
N LEU A 340 5.99 21.95 -14.33
CA LEU A 340 4.67 21.32 -14.34
C LEU A 340 4.25 20.87 -15.74
N GLN A 341 4.56 21.65 -16.78
CA GLN A 341 4.38 21.23 -18.17
C GLN A 341 5.25 20.01 -18.51
N GLN A 342 6.45 19.90 -17.96
CA GLN A 342 7.30 18.72 -18.14
C GLN A 342 6.73 17.48 -17.46
N VAL A 343 6.16 17.63 -16.25
CA VAL A 343 5.42 16.56 -15.57
C VAL A 343 4.29 16.05 -16.46
N LEU A 344 3.48 16.96 -17.03
CA LEU A 344 2.36 16.61 -17.89
C LEU A 344 2.78 16.04 -19.26
N ARG A 345 3.99 16.35 -19.75
CA ARG A 345 4.54 15.65 -20.93
C ARG A 345 4.86 14.19 -20.63
N GLN A 346 5.33 13.89 -19.43
CA GLN A 346 5.63 12.53 -18.99
C GLN A 346 4.37 11.76 -18.58
N ARG A 347 3.40 12.47 -17.99
CA ARG A 347 2.14 11.93 -17.50
C ARG A 347 0.99 12.90 -17.79
N PRO A 348 0.37 12.82 -18.98
CA PRO A 348 -0.69 13.76 -19.38
C PRO A 348 -1.91 13.77 -18.46
N ASP A 349 -2.20 12.65 -17.79
CA ASP A 349 -3.33 12.45 -16.89
C ASP A 349 -3.02 12.82 -15.41
N HIS A 350 -1.89 13.49 -15.13
CA HIS A 350 -1.49 13.82 -13.76
C HIS A 350 -2.38 14.92 -13.15
N ALA A 351 -3.46 14.52 -12.47
CA ALA A 351 -4.50 15.41 -11.94
C ALA A 351 -3.96 16.60 -11.12
N VAL A 352 -3.09 16.33 -10.13
CA VAL A 352 -2.57 17.38 -9.23
C VAL A 352 -1.66 18.37 -9.96
N ALA A 353 -0.75 17.90 -10.82
CA ALA A 353 0.11 18.75 -11.64
C ALA A 353 -0.72 19.60 -12.62
N ALA A 354 -1.80 19.06 -13.20
CA ALA A 354 -2.70 19.81 -14.06
C ALA A 354 -3.42 20.94 -13.29
N GLU A 355 -3.86 20.68 -12.06
CA GLU A 355 -4.45 21.70 -11.18
C GLU A 355 -3.43 22.78 -10.77
N HIS A 356 -2.24 22.37 -10.34
CA HIS A 356 -1.16 23.30 -10.01
C HIS A 356 -0.73 24.14 -11.21
N LEU A 357 -0.71 23.56 -12.43
CA LEU A 357 -0.38 24.30 -13.65
C LEU A 357 -1.44 25.36 -13.95
N ARG A 358 -2.73 25.03 -13.84
CA ARG A 358 -3.83 25.99 -14.00
C ARG A 358 -3.67 27.16 -13.03
N THR A 359 -3.39 26.86 -11.75
CA THR A 359 -3.18 27.88 -10.72
C THR A 359 -1.92 28.72 -10.98
N ALA A 360 -0.81 28.08 -11.35
CA ALA A 360 0.45 28.76 -11.65
C ALA A 360 0.32 29.69 -12.86
N LEU A 361 -0.35 29.26 -13.93
CA LEU A 361 -0.63 30.10 -15.10
C LEU A 361 -1.48 31.32 -14.75
N ALA A 362 -2.52 31.14 -13.91
CA ALA A 362 -3.38 32.23 -13.48
C ALA A 362 -2.66 33.26 -12.58
N ARG A 363 -1.65 32.81 -11.82
CA ARG A 363 -0.90 33.66 -10.88
C ARG A 363 0.42 34.19 -11.43
N ARG A 364 0.94 33.62 -12.51
CA ARG A 364 2.20 34.01 -13.14
C ARG A 364 2.22 35.51 -13.47
N GLY A 365 3.24 36.22 -13.02
CA GLY A 365 3.41 37.66 -13.25
C GLY A 365 2.44 38.56 -12.47
N THR A 366 1.60 38.01 -11.60
CA THR A 366 0.76 38.80 -10.67
C THR A 366 1.56 39.25 -9.44
N ALA A 367 0.94 39.97 -8.50
CA ALA A 367 1.56 40.29 -7.22
C ALA A 367 1.75 39.06 -6.31
N GLN A 368 1.04 37.96 -6.58
CA GLN A 368 1.18 36.71 -5.83
C GLN A 368 2.40 35.88 -6.29
N ASP A 369 2.98 36.20 -7.45
CA ASP A 369 4.16 35.54 -7.99
C ASP A 369 5.43 36.17 -7.42
N ALA A 370 6.01 35.50 -6.42
CA ALA A 370 7.28 35.89 -5.82
C ALA A 370 8.46 35.74 -6.79
N GLY A 371 8.24 35.05 -7.93
CA GLY A 371 9.25 34.78 -8.95
C GLY A 371 9.44 35.93 -9.92
N LYS A 372 8.73 37.05 -9.75
CA LYS A 372 9.12 38.29 -10.41
C LYS A 372 10.58 38.53 -10.07
N ALA A 373 11.43 38.41 -11.09
CA ALA A 373 12.70 39.11 -11.08
C ALA A 373 12.34 40.50 -10.61
N VAL A 374 12.80 40.85 -9.39
CA VAL A 374 12.97 42.24 -9.00
C VAL A 374 13.57 42.83 -10.25
N LYS A 375 12.79 43.64 -10.99
CA LYS A 375 13.35 44.40 -12.10
C LYS A 375 14.54 45.04 -11.43
N ARG A 376 15.76 44.58 -11.71
CA ARG A 376 16.98 45.31 -11.34
C ARG A 376 16.61 46.66 -11.84
N GLY A 377 16.32 47.59 -10.92
CA GLY A 377 15.93 48.92 -11.32
C GLY A 377 16.96 49.27 -12.36
N THR A 378 16.50 49.56 -13.58
CA THR A 378 17.29 50.37 -14.51
C THR A 378 17.92 51.40 -13.59
N PRO A 379 19.26 51.39 -13.41
CA PRO A 379 19.91 52.19 -12.39
C PRO A 379 19.31 53.56 -12.57
N GLU A 380 18.48 53.95 -11.61
CA GLU A 380 17.79 55.21 -11.67
C GLU A 380 18.95 56.17 -11.76
N ASP A 381 19.08 56.83 -12.91
CA ASP A 381 20.05 57.87 -13.15
C ASP A 381 19.83 58.85 -12.01
N ARG A 382 20.59 58.68 -10.92
CA ARG A 382 20.80 59.67 -9.87
C ARG A 382 21.68 60.76 -10.49
N SER A 383 21.16 61.36 -11.54
CA SER A 383 21.55 62.66 -12.03
C SER A 383 20.49 63.62 -11.50
N GLY A 384 20.84 64.40 -10.48
CA GLY A 384 20.01 65.51 -10.03
C GLY A 384 19.96 65.73 -8.52
N GLY A 385 20.90 66.52 -8.01
CA GLY A 385 20.62 67.45 -6.91
C GLY A 385 21.01 67.01 -5.50
N LEU A 386 22.31 66.76 -5.25
CA LEU A 386 22.86 66.91 -3.91
C LEU A 386 22.82 68.40 -3.53
N GLY A 387 21.80 68.81 -2.79
CA GLY A 387 21.80 70.07 -2.05
C GLY A 387 22.93 70.06 -1.01
N PRO A 388 23.76 71.12 -0.90
CA PRO A 388 25.03 71.11 -0.17
C PRO A 388 24.92 71.09 1.37
N TRP A 389 23.78 70.71 1.96
CA TRP A 389 23.50 70.97 3.38
C TRP A 389 23.38 69.75 4.31
N LEU A 390 23.63 68.53 3.83
CA LEU A 390 23.50 67.30 4.65
C LEU A 390 24.82 66.68 5.15
N TRP A 391 25.96 67.32 4.93
CA TRP A 391 27.26 66.78 5.33
C TRP A 391 27.61 66.76 6.84
N PRO A 392 26.99 67.52 7.78
CA PRO A 392 27.42 67.43 9.18
C PRO A 392 26.78 66.28 9.99
N ALA A 393 25.69 65.66 9.53
CA ALA A 393 24.97 64.66 10.35
C ALA A 393 25.56 63.23 10.29
N VAL A 394 26.19 62.86 9.16
CA VAL A 394 26.74 61.50 8.98
C VAL A 394 28.09 61.31 9.70
N GLY A 395 28.84 62.40 9.93
CA GLY A 395 30.10 62.35 10.68
C GLY A 395 29.92 62.01 12.17
N ALA A 396 28.85 62.47 12.81
CA ALA A 396 28.64 62.27 14.25
C ALA A 396 28.29 60.80 14.62
N LEU A 397 27.59 60.08 13.75
CA LEU A 397 27.19 58.69 13.99
C LEU A 397 28.35 57.69 13.83
N ALA A 398 29.31 57.98 12.94
CA ALA A 398 30.50 57.16 12.77
C ALA A 398 31.46 57.23 13.97
N VAL A 399 31.56 58.40 14.62
CA VAL A 399 32.44 58.58 15.80
C VAL A 399 31.87 57.90 17.04
N VAL A 400 30.54 57.91 17.22
CA VAL A 400 29.89 57.20 18.34
C VAL A 400 29.99 55.68 18.18
N ALA A 401 29.85 55.15 16.96
CA ALA A 401 30.02 53.72 16.70
C ALA A 401 31.46 53.24 16.97
N LEU A 402 32.48 54.06 16.65
CA LEU A 402 33.88 53.73 16.95
C LEU A 402 34.21 53.81 18.45
N ALA A 403 33.60 54.74 19.20
CA ALA A 403 33.84 54.88 20.63
C ALA A 403 33.31 53.69 21.47
N VAL A 404 32.29 52.97 20.97
CA VAL A 404 31.72 51.79 21.66
C VAL A 404 32.43 50.49 21.26
N ALA A 405 32.93 50.37 20.03
CA ALA A 405 33.57 49.14 19.55
C ALA A 405 34.97 48.89 20.14
N VAL A 406 35.73 49.94 20.44
CA VAL A 406 37.11 49.83 20.92
C VAL A 406 37.24 49.24 22.35
N PRO A 407 36.44 49.63 23.37
CA PRO A 407 36.55 49.02 24.70
C PRO A 407 36.03 47.58 24.78
N ALA A 408 35.08 47.19 23.91
CA ALA A 408 34.53 45.83 23.88
C ALA A 408 35.54 44.79 23.33
N LEU A 409 36.39 45.20 22.40
CA LEU A 409 37.44 44.33 21.84
C LEU A 409 38.68 44.20 22.74
N MET A 410 38.98 45.20 23.58
CA MET A 410 40.11 45.11 24.53
C MET A 410 39.82 44.28 25.79
N ARG A 411 38.55 43.99 26.10
CA ARG A 411 38.18 43.18 27.28
C ARG A 411 38.32 41.66 27.09
N ARG A 412 38.66 41.20 25.88
CA ARG A 412 38.69 39.77 25.52
C ARG A 412 40.07 39.10 25.56
N ARG A 413 41.11 39.78 26.07
CA ARG A 413 42.44 39.19 26.27
C ARG A 413 42.85 39.24 27.73
N ARG A 414 42.49 38.20 28.49
CA ARG A 414 43.24 37.78 29.69
C ARG A 414 43.53 36.28 29.57
N PRO A 415 44.80 35.85 29.77
CA PRO A 415 45.17 34.45 29.81
C PRO A 415 44.78 33.85 31.17
N ALA A 416 44.24 32.63 31.16
CA ALA A 416 44.04 31.84 32.36
C ALA A 416 45.07 30.69 32.33
N GLU A 417 45.98 30.69 33.30
CA GLU A 417 46.91 29.60 33.54
C GLU A 417 46.86 29.18 35.02
N ALA A 418 46.72 27.85 35.18
CA ALA A 418 47.15 26.95 36.25
C ALA A 418 46.61 27.05 37.71
N ALA A 419 45.95 25.96 38.14
CA ALA A 419 46.34 25.09 39.28
C ALA A 419 45.41 23.85 39.27
N ALA A 420 45.90 22.64 38.95
CA ALA A 420 46.62 21.68 39.79
C ALA A 420 45.70 20.65 40.49
N SER A 421 45.88 19.37 40.17
CA SER A 421 45.80 18.22 41.09
C SER A 421 46.32 16.95 40.41
N SER A 422 47.39 16.40 40.98
CA SER A 422 48.04 15.12 40.67
C SER A 422 47.27 13.97 41.39
N PRO A 423 47.46 12.67 41.05
CA PRO A 423 48.58 11.95 41.68
C PRO A 423 49.21 10.78 40.88
N GLY A 424 50.50 10.55 41.16
CA GLY A 424 51.06 9.24 41.54
C GLY A 424 51.43 8.22 40.45
N SER A 425 52.74 8.09 40.18
CA SER A 425 53.37 6.89 39.59
C SER A 425 53.61 5.81 40.66
N PRO A 426 53.83 4.52 40.28
CA PRO A 426 55.22 4.07 40.09
C PRO A 426 55.49 3.00 38.99
N VAL A 427 56.60 3.18 38.28
CA VAL A 427 57.77 2.27 38.06
C VAL A 427 57.60 0.81 37.51
N SER A 428 58.19 0.61 36.30
CA SER A 428 58.95 -0.56 35.75
C SER A 428 58.24 -1.88 35.35
N PRO A 429 58.92 -2.86 34.68
CA PRO A 429 59.46 -2.83 33.30
C PRO A 429 59.14 -4.13 32.49
N ALA A 430 59.50 -4.13 31.19
CA ALA A 430 59.93 -5.27 30.36
C ALA A 430 59.04 -6.53 30.11
N SER A 431 58.98 -6.89 28.82
CA SER A 431 58.92 -8.25 28.25
C SER A 431 57.62 -9.09 28.31
N GLY A 432 57.11 -9.40 27.10
CA GLY A 432 56.57 -10.72 26.78
C GLY A 432 55.06 -10.82 26.52
N ALA A 433 54.66 -10.88 25.23
CA ALA A 433 53.69 -11.83 24.64
C ALA A 433 53.15 -11.30 23.28
N PRO A 434 52.98 -12.16 22.26
CA PRO A 434 52.31 -11.77 21.01
C PRO A 434 50.80 -11.57 21.23
N PRO A 435 50.14 -10.71 20.44
CA PRO A 435 48.71 -10.47 20.57
C PRO A 435 47.89 -11.73 20.23
N PRO A 436 46.73 -11.96 20.88
CA PRO A 436 45.83 -13.05 20.54
C PRO A 436 45.29 -12.88 19.12
N ALA A 437 45.31 -13.97 18.36
CA ALA A 437 44.78 -14.05 17.01
C ALA A 437 43.33 -13.56 16.97
N GLN A 438 43.05 -12.60 16.09
CA GLN A 438 41.68 -12.24 15.74
C GLN A 438 40.98 -13.49 15.15
N PRO A 439 39.75 -13.81 15.58
CA PRO A 439 38.98 -14.87 14.97
C PRO A 439 38.68 -14.51 13.51
N SER A 440 39.09 -15.39 12.60
CA SER A 440 38.81 -15.28 11.17
C SER A 440 37.30 -15.18 10.92
N PRO A 441 36.87 -14.39 9.93
CA PRO A 441 35.47 -14.36 9.51
C PRO A 441 35.02 -15.76 9.05
N PRO A 442 33.76 -16.16 9.30
CA PRO A 442 33.25 -17.45 8.89
C PRO A 442 33.28 -17.58 7.36
N SER A 443 33.78 -18.71 6.88
CA SER A 443 33.78 -19.07 5.46
C SER A 443 32.36 -19.05 4.89
N PRO A 444 32.18 -18.58 3.64
CA PRO A 444 30.90 -18.70 2.97
C PRO A 444 30.51 -20.19 2.83
N PRO A 445 29.22 -20.53 2.94
CA PRO A 445 28.77 -21.91 2.78
C PRO A 445 29.10 -22.42 1.37
N SER A 446 29.64 -23.64 1.30
CA SER A 446 29.87 -24.35 0.04
C SER A 446 28.57 -24.43 -0.77
N PRO A 447 28.65 -24.35 -2.11
CA PRO A 447 27.51 -24.65 -2.98
C PRO A 447 26.96 -26.03 -2.66
N TYR A 448 25.66 -26.10 -2.39
CA TYR A 448 24.91 -27.34 -2.23
C TYR A 448 25.03 -28.15 -3.54
N GLU A 449 25.77 -29.24 -3.48
CA GLU A 449 25.74 -30.28 -4.51
C GLU A 449 24.49 -31.14 -4.25
N PRO A 450 23.55 -31.28 -5.20
CA PRO A 450 22.34 -32.04 -4.98
C PRO A 450 22.68 -33.54 -4.94
N SER A 451 22.60 -34.12 -3.75
CA SER A 451 22.71 -35.57 -3.53
C SER A 451 21.68 -36.31 -4.39
N ARG A 452 22.18 -37.12 -5.32
CA ARG A 452 21.39 -38.15 -6.02
C ARG A 452 20.91 -39.18 -4.99
N PRO A 453 19.65 -39.64 -5.02
CA PRO A 453 19.24 -40.80 -4.23
C PRO A 453 19.87 -42.06 -4.82
N SER A 454 20.64 -42.78 -4.00
CA SER A 454 21.09 -44.14 -4.31
C SER A 454 19.92 -45.11 -4.07
N PRO A 455 19.69 -46.09 -4.97
CA PRO A 455 18.79 -47.20 -4.70
C PRO A 455 19.49 -48.20 -3.77
N ASP A 456 18.71 -49.10 -3.19
CA ASP A 456 19.09 -50.21 -2.30
C ASP A 456 19.03 -49.90 -0.80
N GLU A 457 17.83 -50.03 -0.22
CA GLU A 457 17.72 -50.87 0.98
C GLU A 457 16.35 -51.57 1.00
N GLU A 458 16.37 -52.75 0.41
CA GLU A 458 15.38 -53.79 0.59
C GLU A 458 15.55 -54.42 1.99
N ARG A 459 14.43 -54.82 2.60
CA ARG A 459 14.28 -55.87 3.63
C ARG A 459 14.39 -55.55 5.13
N THR A 460 13.19 -55.53 5.71
CA THR A 460 12.71 -56.43 6.80
C THR A 460 12.37 -55.73 8.12
N THR A 461 11.07 -55.52 8.37
CA THR A 461 10.48 -55.90 9.67
C THR A 461 8.96 -56.08 9.56
N LEU A 462 8.50 -57.18 10.13
CA LEU A 462 7.14 -57.70 10.16
C LEU A 462 6.23 -56.92 11.14
N VAL A 463 4.99 -56.59 10.69
CA VAL A 463 3.65 -56.92 11.25
C VAL A 463 3.36 -56.58 12.75
N PRO A 464 2.12 -56.24 13.23
CA PRO A 464 0.79 -56.24 12.57
C PRO A 464 -0.09 -54.98 12.69
N ARG A 465 -1.09 -55.01 11.81
CA ARG A 465 -2.33 -54.22 11.76
C ARG A 465 -3.22 -54.45 13.00
N HIS A 466 -3.78 -53.36 13.55
CA HIS A 466 -4.99 -53.43 14.37
C HIS A 466 -6.23 -53.46 13.47
N ALA A 467 -6.97 -54.55 13.58
CA ALA A 467 -8.28 -54.74 12.97
C ALA A 467 -9.39 -54.48 13.99
N VAL A 468 -10.48 -53.98 13.43
CA VAL A 468 -11.82 -53.76 14.00
C VAL A 468 -12.36 -55.02 14.69
N ALA A 469 -12.93 -54.86 15.88
CA ALA A 469 -13.74 -55.88 16.55
C ALA A 469 -15.10 -55.29 16.97
N SER A 470 -16.17 -55.93 16.48
CA SER A 470 -17.54 -55.87 17.03
C SER A 470 -17.82 -57.14 17.85
N PRO A 471 -18.86 -57.14 18.71
CA PRO A 471 -18.78 -57.70 20.06
C PRO A 471 -19.37 -59.11 20.22
N GLY A 472 -18.96 -59.79 21.30
CA GLY A 472 -19.55 -61.04 21.79
C GLY A 472 -19.59 -61.10 23.33
N SER A 473 -20.82 -61.10 23.86
CA SER A 473 -21.41 -61.83 25.01
C SER A 473 -20.60 -62.31 26.25
N ASP A 474 -21.03 -61.77 27.43
CA ASP A 474 -21.41 -62.37 28.75
C ASP A 474 -20.39 -63.15 29.64
N PRO A 475 -20.58 -63.30 30.99
CA PRO A 475 -21.82 -63.15 31.80
C PRO A 475 -21.73 -62.36 33.14
N GLY A 476 -22.89 -61.95 33.70
CA GLY A 476 -23.07 -61.91 35.17
C GLY A 476 -24.04 -60.91 35.81
N TYR A 477 -25.23 -61.42 36.19
CA TYR A 477 -26.08 -61.05 37.34
C TYR A 477 -26.77 -59.67 37.46
N GLY A 478 -28.12 -59.69 37.55
CA GLY A 478 -28.85 -58.72 38.38
C GLY A 478 -30.29 -58.33 38.02
N GLY A 479 -31.26 -59.27 38.00
CA GLY A 479 -32.62 -59.07 38.51
C GLY A 479 -33.68 -58.29 37.71
N GLY A 480 -34.89 -58.86 37.61
CA GLY A 480 -36.14 -58.06 37.55
C GLY A 480 -37.19 -58.40 36.47
N ARG A 481 -37.96 -59.47 36.71
CA ARG A 481 -39.40 -59.70 36.40
C ARG A 481 -40.08 -58.95 35.21
N SER A 482 -40.64 -59.71 34.26
CA SER A 482 -42.10 -59.96 34.10
C SER A 482 -42.48 -60.37 32.66
N SER A 483 -43.01 -61.59 32.55
CA SER A 483 -44.18 -62.05 31.77
C SER A 483 -44.31 -61.89 30.23
N ASP A 484 -44.51 -63.07 29.62
CA ASP A 484 -45.45 -63.44 28.54
C ASP A 484 -45.02 -63.57 27.05
N PRO A 485 -45.62 -64.54 26.31
CA PRO A 485 -44.92 -65.35 25.32
C PRO A 485 -45.56 -65.33 23.91
N GLY A 486 -44.84 -65.84 22.91
CA GLY A 486 -45.50 -66.44 21.75
C GLY A 486 -44.71 -66.49 20.44
N TYR A 487 -44.54 -67.72 19.93
CA TYR A 487 -44.36 -68.11 18.52
C TYR A 487 -43.08 -67.62 17.80
N GLY A 488 -42.16 -68.46 17.32
CA GLY A 488 -42.28 -69.67 16.49
C GLY A 488 -41.36 -69.42 15.28
N GLY A 489 -40.18 -70.02 15.17
CA GLY A 489 -39.97 -71.32 14.53
C GLY A 489 -39.48 -71.13 13.08
N GLY A 490 -38.30 -71.65 12.73
CA GLY A 490 -37.88 -71.73 11.32
C GLY A 490 -36.36 -71.72 11.07
N ARG A 491 -35.72 -72.88 11.25
CA ARG A 491 -34.38 -73.19 10.75
C ARG A 491 -34.44 -73.52 9.26
N SER A 492 -33.40 -73.15 8.51
CA SER A 492 -32.86 -74.03 7.45
C SER A 492 -31.47 -73.56 7.01
N SER A 493 -30.50 -74.36 7.42
CA SER A 493 -29.12 -74.52 6.98
C SER A 493 -29.00 -75.00 5.52
N GLY A 494 -27.93 -74.61 4.82
CA GLY A 494 -27.38 -75.42 3.71
C GLY A 494 -26.60 -74.63 2.65
N PRO A 495 -25.58 -75.25 1.99
CA PRO A 495 -24.28 -74.61 1.81
C PRO A 495 -23.77 -74.50 0.35
N GLY A 496 -22.72 -73.68 0.18
CA GLY A 496 -21.58 -74.05 -0.67
C GLY A 496 -21.47 -73.48 -2.10
N PRO A 497 -20.27 -73.56 -2.72
CA PRO A 497 -19.65 -72.42 -3.42
C PRO A 497 -19.29 -72.70 -4.90
N ARG A 498 -18.90 -71.66 -5.67
CA ARG A 498 -17.67 -71.57 -6.52
C ARG A 498 -17.66 -70.38 -7.51
N PRO A 499 -16.47 -70.00 -8.06
CA PRO A 499 -16.13 -68.64 -8.49
C PRO A 499 -16.18 -68.44 -10.02
N GLY A 500 -16.20 -67.17 -10.45
CA GLY A 500 -16.10 -66.77 -11.85
C GLY A 500 -15.15 -65.60 -12.05
N SER A 501 -14.01 -65.90 -12.65
CA SER A 501 -13.00 -65.00 -13.21
C SER A 501 -13.42 -64.42 -14.56
N SER A 502 -13.23 -63.11 -14.76
CA SER A 502 -12.98 -62.45 -16.06
C SER A 502 -12.27 -61.12 -15.72
N SER A 503 -11.02 -60.80 -16.04
CA SER A 503 -10.32 -60.70 -17.33
C SER A 503 -11.10 -59.95 -18.41
N GLY A 504 -10.90 -58.63 -18.47
CA GLY A 504 -11.29 -57.74 -19.56
C GLY A 504 -10.30 -56.56 -19.65
N PRO A 505 -9.88 -56.14 -20.87
CA PRO A 505 -8.61 -55.46 -21.11
C PRO A 505 -8.64 -53.93 -20.96
N GLY A 506 -7.48 -53.38 -20.63
CA GLY A 506 -7.16 -51.94 -20.65
C GLY A 506 -7.01 -51.34 -22.07
N PRO A 507 -6.66 -50.04 -22.14
CA PRO A 507 -7.25 -49.08 -23.09
C PRO A 507 -6.38 -48.81 -24.33
N PRO A 508 -6.95 -48.24 -25.41
CA PRO A 508 -6.14 -47.57 -26.42
C PRO A 508 -5.86 -46.11 -26.02
N TYR A 509 -4.56 -45.79 -25.95
CA TYR A 509 -4.00 -44.45 -25.95
C TYR A 509 -4.40 -43.70 -27.24
N GLY A 510 -4.79 -42.44 -27.10
CA GLY A 510 -4.94 -41.49 -28.20
C GLY A 510 -4.45 -40.11 -27.76
N SER A 511 -3.19 -39.80 -28.06
CA SER A 511 -2.59 -38.47 -27.88
C SER A 511 -2.95 -37.57 -29.07
N PRO A 512 -3.43 -36.33 -28.87
CA PRO A 512 -3.51 -35.34 -29.94
C PRO A 512 -2.16 -34.66 -30.15
N SER A 513 -1.76 -34.58 -31.41
CA SER A 513 -0.52 -33.96 -31.90
C SER A 513 -0.63 -32.43 -31.93
N ASP A 514 0.45 -31.76 -31.50
CA ASP A 514 0.75 -30.34 -31.70
C ASP A 514 0.94 -30.02 -33.21
N PRO A 515 0.33 -28.95 -33.74
CA PRO A 515 0.73 -28.38 -35.02
C PRO A 515 1.80 -27.29 -34.84
N GLY A 516 3.04 -27.63 -35.21
CA GLY A 516 4.12 -26.65 -35.40
C GLY A 516 3.92 -25.79 -36.66
N PRO A 517 4.56 -24.60 -36.72
CA PRO A 517 4.39 -23.63 -37.81
C PRO A 517 5.27 -23.94 -39.04
N PRO A 518 4.87 -23.53 -40.26
CA PRO A 518 5.62 -23.79 -41.48
C PRO A 518 6.77 -22.79 -41.70
N TYR A 519 7.89 -23.36 -42.16
CA TYR A 519 9.04 -22.65 -42.72
C TYR A 519 8.73 -22.09 -44.11
N GLY A 520 9.14 -20.85 -44.36
CA GLY A 520 9.27 -20.24 -45.68
C GLY A 520 10.74 -19.90 -45.95
N ALA A 521 11.32 -20.55 -46.95
CA ALA A 521 12.69 -20.37 -47.41
C ALA A 521 12.80 -19.22 -48.42
N GLY A 522 13.94 -18.51 -48.39
CA GLY A 522 14.38 -17.57 -49.42
C GLY A 522 15.79 -17.04 -49.13
N GLY A 523 16.81 -17.60 -49.79
CA GLY A 523 18.18 -17.04 -49.88
C GLY A 523 18.19 -15.72 -50.69
N VAL A 524 19.28 -14.96 -50.84
CA VAL A 524 20.68 -15.34 -51.15
C VAL A 524 21.62 -14.15 -50.81
N SER A 525 22.92 -14.45 -50.69
CA SER A 525 24.11 -13.56 -50.77
C SER A 525 24.50 -12.86 -49.46
N GLY A 526 25.70 -12.97 -48.88
CA GLY A 526 26.97 -13.50 -49.34
C GLY A 526 28.07 -12.44 -49.12
N ALA A 527 28.81 -12.51 -48.01
CA ALA A 527 30.11 -11.84 -47.86
C ALA A 527 30.87 -12.43 -46.66
N ARG A 528 32.18 -12.52 -46.83
CA ARG A 528 33.11 -13.45 -46.17
C ARG A 528 33.62 -12.95 -44.83
N HIS A 529 33.88 -13.89 -43.92
CA HIS A 529 34.85 -13.79 -42.83
C HIS A 529 36.27 -13.50 -43.37
N PRO A 530 37.09 -12.79 -42.59
CA PRO A 530 38.35 -13.38 -42.16
C PRO A 530 38.55 -13.30 -40.64
N SER A 531 39.33 -14.26 -40.16
CA SER A 531 39.67 -14.57 -38.78
C SER A 531 40.61 -13.55 -38.11
N ASP A 532 40.44 -13.40 -36.78
CA ASP A 532 41.37 -13.15 -35.64
C ASP A 532 42.73 -12.44 -35.87
N PRO A 533 43.24 -11.61 -34.92
CA PRO A 533 43.48 -12.09 -33.54
C PRO A 533 43.38 -11.05 -32.37
N GLY A 534 43.13 -11.58 -31.17
CA GLY A 534 43.81 -11.18 -29.92
C GLY A 534 43.62 -9.75 -29.41
N GLY A 535 42.63 -9.54 -28.54
CA GLY A 535 42.46 -8.32 -27.75
C GLY A 535 42.37 -8.62 -26.26
N THR A 536 43.47 -8.41 -25.53
CA THR A 536 43.59 -8.49 -24.08
C THR A 536 42.65 -7.54 -23.35
N SER A 537 41.81 -8.06 -22.44
CA SER A 537 41.08 -7.27 -21.46
C SER A 537 42.04 -6.59 -20.47
N PRO A 538 41.97 -5.27 -20.24
CA PRO A 538 42.79 -4.63 -19.23
C PRO A 538 42.24 -4.91 -17.82
N ARG A 539 43.12 -5.49 -17.01
CA ARG A 539 43.02 -5.64 -15.55
C ARG A 539 43.10 -4.24 -14.91
N PRO A 540 42.20 -3.85 -13.99
CA PRO A 540 42.36 -2.59 -13.29
C PRO A 540 43.55 -2.68 -12.31
N ALA A 541 44.53 -1.81 -12.53
CA ALA A 541 45.68 -1.64 -11.67
C ALA A 541 45.26 -0.98 -10.35
N ALA A 542 45.63 -1.62 -9.24
CA ALA A 542 45.66 -1.02 -7.92
C ALA A 542 46.98 -0.23 -7.77
N GLY A 543 46.88 0.99 -7.23
CA GLY A 543 48.03 1.79 -6.78
C GLY A 543 48.11 3.17 -7.42
N GLY A 544 47.78 4.21 -6.65
CA GLY A 544 47.96 5.61 -7.05
C GLY A 544 47.51 6.58 -5.96
N ASP A 545 48.46 7.37 -5.48
CA ASP A 545 48.42 8.18 -4.26
C ASP A 545 47.37 9.32 -4.24
N GLY A 546 46.70 9.48 -3.10
CA GLY A 546 46.56 10.78 -2.42
C GLY A 546 45.86 11.97 -3.11
N ALA A 547 45.11 11.82 -4.21
CA ALA A 547 44.34 12.93 -4.78
C ALA A 547 43.13 13.28 -3.88
N ARG A 548 43.18 14.43 -3.20
CA ARG A 548 42.01 14.96 -2.47
C ARG A 548 40.83 15.08 -3.45
N PRO A 549 39.64 14.53 -3.14
CA PRO A 549 38.51 14.57 -4.05
C PRO A 549 38.13 16.02 -4.35
N HIS A 550 38.27 16.43 -5.61
CA HIS A 550 37.87 17.77 -6.06
C HIS A 550 36.38 17.96 -5.81
N GLN A 551 36.05 19.01 -5.07
CA GLN A 551 34.68 19.36 -4.73
C GLN A 551 34.00 19.93 -5.98
N ARG A 552 33.04 19.19 -6.55
CA ARG A 552 32.28 19.61 -7.73
C ARG A 552 31.13 20.53 -7.32
N PHE A 553 30.76 21.46 -8.18
CA PHE A 553 29.64 22.38 -8.00
C PHE A 553 28.69 22.25 -9.19
N CYS A 554 27.40 22.42 -8.96
CA CYS A 554 26.41 22.45 -10.02
C CYS A 554 26.64 23.67 -10.90
N THR A 555 26.81 23.46 -12.20
CA THR A 555 27.02 24.53 -13.18
C THR A 555 25.81 25.45 -13.35
N GLN A 556 24.61 24.95 -13.07
CA GLN A 556 23.36 25.71 -13.16
C GLN A 556 23.14 26.65 -11.97
N CYS A 557 23.33 26.15 -10.74
CA CYS A 557 22.93 26.87 -9.52
C CYS A 557 24.08 27.19 -8.55
N GLY A 558 25.31 26.74 -8.84
CA GLY A 558 26.50 26.99 -8.03
C GLY A 558 26.58 26.20 -6.72
N MET A 559 25.59 25.35 -6.40
CA MET A 559 25.58 24.58 -5.15
C MET A 559 26.53 23.38 -5.21
N ARG A 560 27.13 23.01 -4.07
CA ARG A 560 28.01 21.84 -3.96
C ARG A 560 27.30 20.55 -4.35
N LEU A 561 27.94 19.76 -5.20
CA LEU A 561 27.51 18.39 -5.52
C LEU A 561 28.06 17.46 -4.44
N GLY A 562 27.21 16.55 -3.95
CA GLY A 562 27.68 15.47 -3.09
C GLY A 562 28.66 14.57 -3.83
N GLN A 563 29.61 13.98 -3.12
CA GLN A 563 30.52 12.99 -3.72
C GLN A 563 29.68 11.86 -4.34
N ALA A 564 29.89 11.59 -5.63
CA ALA A 564 29.18 10.60 -6.45
C ALA A 564 27.73 10.91 -6.91
N HIS A 565 27.21 12.14 -6.76
CA HIS A 565 25.90 12.48 -7.34
C HIS A 565 26.00 12.96 -8.80
N GLN A 566 25.29 12.28 -9.70
CA GLN A 566 25.15 12.68 -11.12
C GLN A 566 24.21 13.87 -11.33
N PHE A 567 23.42 14.25 -10.32
CA PHE A 567 22.47 15.35 -10.39
C PHE A 567 22.63 16.27 -9.17
N CYS A 568 22.44 17.57 -9.37
CA CYS A 568 22.40 18.53 -8.28
C CYS A 568 21.17 18.28 -7.40
N ALA A 569 21.39 17.92 -6.13
CA ALA A 569 20.31 17.72 -5.17
C ALA A 569 19.45 19.00 -4.95
N PHE A 570 19.99 20.17 -5.28
CA PHE A 570 19.27 21.44 -5.12
C PHE A 570 18.36 21.77 -6.31
N CYS A 571 18.85 21.61 -7.55
CA CYS A 571 18.10 22.04 -8.74
C CYS A 571 17.83 20.94 -9.77
N GLY A 572 18.28 19.71 -9.51
CA GLY A 572 18.07 18.53 -10.36
C GLY A 572 18.89 18.48 -11.65
N HIS A 573 19.78 19.46 -11.90
CA HIS A 573 20.55 19.51 -13.15
C HIS A 573 21.65 18.42 -13.16
N PRO A 574 21.86 17.69 -14.28
CA PRO A 574 22.98 16.76 -14.40
C PRO A 574 24.32 17.47 -14.17
N ALA A 575 25.24 16.79 -13.50
CA ALA A 575 26.55 17.28 -13.10
C ALA A 575 27.56 17.36 -14.26
N ASP A 576 27.31 16.65 -15.36
CA ASP A 576 28.19 16.56 -16.52
C ASP A 576 27.46 17.04 -17.79
N GLN A 577 27.66 18.31 -18.15
CA GLN A 577 27.61 18.83 -19.53
C GLN A 577 28.78 19.79 -19.74
#